data_AF-A0A2V7RQ64-F1
#
_entry.id   AF-A0A2V7RQ64-F1
#
_cell.length_a   1.000
_cell.length_b   1.000
_cell.length_c   1.000
_cell.angle_alpha   90.00
_cell.angle_beta   90.00
_cell.angle_gamma   90.00
#
_symmetry.space_group_name_H-M   'P 1'
#
loop_
_entity.id
_entity.type
_entity.pdbx_description
1 polymer ?
#
loop_
_entity_poly.entity_id
_entity_poly.type
_entity_poly.pdbx_seq_one_letter_code
_entity_poly.pdbx_strand_id
1 'polypeptide(L)' 'MLPPNGYSLTARRLVAAASAAWVFGGMGSWNDIAVGDPVRYQVVTAELFEAVFDAVLAGTNSGGVATKTARSRN' A
#
# COMPACT_ATOMS: atom_id res chain seq x y z
N MET A 1 -4.93 2.16 -8.72
CA MET A 1 -5.96 1.66 -7.76
C MET A 1 -6.39 0.27 -8.20
N LEU A 2 -6.46 -0.72 -7.31
CA LEU A 2 -6.71 -2.13 -7.66
C LEU A 2 -8.13 -2.37 -8.23
N PRO A 3 -8.30 -3.23 -9.23
CA PRO A 3 -9.62 -3.50 -9.82
C PRO A 3 -10.53 -4.26 -8.84
N PRO A 4 -11.87 -4.08 -8.92
CA PRO A 4 -12.84 -4.80 -8.08
C PRO A 4 -12.82 -6.31 -8.27
N ASN A 5 -12.54 -6.77 -9.50
CA ASN A 5 -12.53 -8.18 -9.85
C ASN A 5 -11.15 -8.78 -9.53
N GLY A 6 -11.12 -9.93 -8.87
CA GLY A 6 -9.88 -10.64 -8.53
C GLY A 6 -9.17 -10.14 -7.27
N TYR A 7 -9.74 -9.15 -6.56
CA TYR A 7 -9.19 -8.62 -5.31
C TYR A 7 -10.30 -8.40 -4.28
N SER A 8 -10.01 -8.77 -3.03
CA SER A 8 -10.93 -8.53 -1.91
C SER A 8 -11.13 -7.03 -1.65
N LEU A 9 -12.21 -6.68 -0.97
CA LEU A 9 -12.43 -5.31 -0.49
C LEU A 9 -11.27 -4.84 0.41
N THR A 10 -10.75 -5.73 1.25
CA THR A 10 -9.61 -5.45 2.13
C THR A 10 -8.35 -5.11 1.33
N ALA A 11 -8.01 -5.91 0.31
CA ALA A 11 -6.84 -5.66 -0.53
C ALA A 11 -6.93 -4.29 -1.23
N ARG A 12 -8.11 -3.96 -1.77
CA ARG A 12 -8.34 -2.66 -2.41
C ARG A 12 -8.20 -1.50 -1.44
N ARG A 13 -8.77 -1.61 -0.24
CA ARG A 13 -8.66 -0.58 0.81
C ARG A 13 -7.23 -0.41 1.31
N LEU A 14 -6.50 -1.51 1.46
CA LEU A 14 -5.11 -1.49 1.90
C LEU A 14 -4.22 -0.73 0.90
N VAL A 15 -4.31 -1.04 -0.39
CA VAL A 15 -3.57 -0.31 -1.43
C VAL A 15 -4.05 1.15 -1.56
N ALA A 16 -5.34 1.42 -1.31
CA ALA A 16 -5.87 2.79 -1.27
C ALA A 16 -5.16 3.65 -0.21
N ALA A 17 -5.10 3.13 1.01
CA ALA A 17 -4.52 3.81 2.15
C ALA A 17 -3.02 4.05 1.94
N ALA A 18 -2.31 3.04 1.46
CA ALA A 18 -0.88 3.14 1.13
C ALA A 18 -0.62 4.21 0.04
N SER A 19 -1.44 4.25 -1.01
CA SER A 19 -1.32 5.25 -2.09
C SER A 19 -1.62 6.67 -1.62
N ALA A 20 -2.39 6.82 -0.54
CA ALA A 20 -2.78 8.09 0.05
C ALA A 20 -1.99 8.43 1.32
N ALA A 21 -0.84 7.80 1.57
CA ALA A 21 -0.02 8.07 2.76
C ALA A 21 0.87 9.33 2.61
N TRP A 22 1.10 9.83 1.38
CA TRP A 22 1.82 11.08 1.07
C TRP A 22 3.17 11.28 1.80
N VAL A 23 3.91 10.19 2.01
CA VAL A 23 5.17 10.18 2.80
C VAL A 23 6.39 10.76 2.06
N PHE A 24 6.30 11.01 0.75
CA PHE A 24 7.43 11.47 -0.09
C PHE A 24 7.13 12.77 -0.84
N GLY A 25 7.07 13.88 -0.10
CA GLY A 25 7.45 15.19 -0.65
C GLY A 25 6.47 15.91 -1.57
N GLY A 26 5.19 15.50 -1.64
CA GLY A 26 4.18 16.24 -2.43
C GLY A 26 3.59 17.48 -1.74
N MET A 27 3.45 17.46 -0.41
CA MET A 27 2.98 18.58 0.41
C MET A 27 3.57 18.49 1.83
N GLY A 28 4.88 18.71 1.97
CA GLY A 28 5.49 18.88 3.29
C GLY A 28 5.36 17.66 4.21
N SER A 29 6.26 16.70 4.00
CA SER A 29 6.60 15.62 4.94
C SER A 29 6.28 15.99 6.39
N TRP A 30 5.30 15.34 7.03
CA TRP A 30 5.30 15.22 8.50
C TRP A 30 5.60 16.54 9.23
N ASN A 31 5.05 17.66 8.73
CA ASN A 31 5.54 19.01 9.06
C ASN A 31 5.37 19.38 10.54
N ASP A 32 4.58 18.59 11.30
CA ASP A 32 4.35 18.79 12.72
C ASP A 32 5.39 18.09 13.64
N ILE A 33 6.09 17.04 13.16
CA ILE A 33 7.08 16.30 13.98
C ILE A 33 8.49 16.88 13.85
N ALA A 34 8.81 17.52 12.72
CA ALA A 34 10.14 18.07 12.47
C ALA A 34 10.54 19.22 13.43
N VAL A 35 9.60 19.79 14.19
CA VAL A 35 9.85 20.96 15.04
C VAL A 35 10.49 20.61 16.40
N GLY A 36 10.54 19.35 16.83
CA GLY A 36 10.99 19.02 18.20
C GLY A 36 11.76 17.72 18.44
N ASP A 37 11.70 16.72 17.55
CA ASP A 37 12.36 15.43 17.79
C ASP A 37 12.84 14.76 16.48
N PRO A 38 14.08 15.04 16.04
CA PRO A 38 14.62 14.50 14.79
C PRO A 38 14.89 12.99 14.87
N VAL A 39 15.12 12.41 16.05
CA VAL A 39 15.35 10.97 16.19
C VAL A 39 14.05 10.22 16.00
N ARG A 40 12.98 10.67 16.67
CA ARG A 40 11.63 10.12 16.47
C ARG A 40 11.16 10.29 15.03
N TYR A 41 11.44 11.44 14.42
CA TYR A 41 11.13 11.67 13.01
C TYR A 41 11.74 10.59 12.11
N GLN A 42 13.03 10.28 12.28
CA GLN A 42 13.72 9.27 11.47
C GLN A 42 13.15 7.87 11.69
N VAL A 43 12.94 7.47 12.96
CA VAL A 43 12.38 6.16 13.31
C VAL A 43 10.98 5.99 12.71
N VAL A 44 10.08 6.94 12.95
CA VAL A 44 8.69 6.87 12.47
C VAL A 44 8.61 6.94 10.95
N THR A 45 9.49 7.72 10.31
CA THR A 45 9.57 7.79 8.85
C THR A 45 9.94 6.43 8.26
N ALA A 46 10.94 5.74 8.84
CA ALA A 46 11.34 4.40 8.41
C ALA A 46 10.22 3.37 8.64
N GLU A 47 9.62 3.34 9.82
CA GLU A 47 8.53 2.40 10.14
C GLU A 47 7.33 2.59 9.21
N LEU A 48 6.97 3.84 8.93
CA LEU A 48 5.85 4.16 8.05
C LEU A 48 6.16 3.81 6.60
N PHE A 49 7.39 4.03 6.14
CA PHE A 49 7.82 3.61 4.82
C PHE A 49 7.64 2.12 4.63
N GLU A 50 8.18 1.32 5.55
CA GLU A 50 8.05 -0.15 5.51
C GLU A 50 6.57 -0.56 5.53
N ALA A 51 5.76 0.02 6.42
CA ALA A 51 4.34 -0.29 6.50
C ALA A 51 3.57 0.03 5.19
N VAL A 52 3.89 1.14 4.53
CA VAL A 52 3.29 1.52 3.24
C VAL A 52 3.73 0.54 2.14
N PHE A 53 5.02 0.17 2.11
CA PHE A 53 5.53 -0.81 1.16
C PHE A 53 4.90 -2.18 1.33
N ASP A 54 4.85 -2.68 2.56
CA ASP A 54 4.21 -3.95 2.90
C ASP A 54 2.73 -3.96 2.52
N ALA A 55 2.01 -2.86 2.76
CA ALA A 55 0.62 -2.72 2.37
C ALA A 55 0.42 -2.83 0.85
N VAL A 56 1.30 -2.22 0.05
CA VAL A 56 1.27 -2.32 -1.41
C VAL A 56 1.58 -3.74 -1.86
N LEU A 57 2.62 -4.36 -1.32
CA LEU A 57 3.03 -5.73 -1.66
C LEU A 57 1.94 -6.74 -1.29
N ALA A 58 1.45 -6.70 -0.06
CA ALA A 58 0.41 -7.60 0.42
C ALA A 58 -0.90 -7.44 -0.37
N GLY A 59 -1.33 -6.19 -0.60
CA GLY A 59 -2.54 -5.91 -1.35
C GLY A 59 -2.44 -6.37 -2.81
N THR A 60 -1.33 -6.09 -3.48
CA THR A 60 -1.12 -6.43 -4.90
C THR A 60 -0.90 -7.93 -5.11
N ASN A 61 -0.15 -8.59 -4.23
CA ASN A 61 0.13 -10.03 -4.34
C ASN A 61 -1.02 -10.92 -3.84
N SER A 62 -2.04 -10.34 -3.19
CA SER A 62 -3.25 -11.08 -2.81
C SER A 62 -4.17 -11.43 -4.00
N GLY A 63 -3.84 -10.94 -5.20
CA GLY A 63 -4.59 -11.24 -6.42
C GLY A 63 -4.22 -12.58 -7.05
N GLY A 64 -5.21 -13.42 -7.31
CA GLY A 64 -5.10 -14.69 -8.04
C GLY A 64 -6.28 -15.60 -7.69
N VAL A 65 -7.03 -16.18 -8.63
CA VAL A 65 -6.61 -16.85 -9.86
C VAL A 65 -7.44 -16.30 -11.03
N ALA A 66 -6.79 -15.88 -12.13
CA ALA A 66 -7.45 -15.85 -13.43
C ALA A 66 -7.90 -17.27 -13.70
N THR A 67 -9.21 -17.53 -13.62
CA THR A 67 -9.81 -18.82 -13.90
C THR A 67 -9.24 -19.27 -15.24
N LYS A 68 -8.36 -20.27 -15.24
CA LYS A 68 -7.95 -20.93 -16.47
C LYS A 68 -9.22 -21.62 -16.94
N THR A 69 -10.01 -20.93 -17.77
CA THR A 69 -11.22 -21.47 -18.39
C THR A 69 -10.83 -22.82 -18.94
N ALA A 70 -11.40 -23.88 -18.35
CA ALA A 70 -11.21 -25.23 -18.82
C ALA A 70 -11.68 -25.25 -20.28
N ARG A 71 -10.73 -25.19 -21.21
CA ARG A 71 -11.00 -25.52 -22.61
C ARG A 71 -11.20 -27.03 -22.62
N SER A 72 -12.44 -27.44 -22.35
CA SER A 72 -12.95 -28.75 -22.75
C SER A 72 -12.70 -28.85 -24.26
N ARG A 73 -11.72 -29.68 -24.63
CA ARG A 73 -11.53 -30.10 -26.01
C ARG A 73 -12.54 -31.23 -26.22
N ASN A 74 -13.61 -30.93 -26.97
CA ASN A 74 -14.28 -31.94 -27.77
C ASN A 74 -13.43 -32.23 -29.01
#